data_AF-A0AAD9H5U6-F1
#
_entry.id   AF-A0AAD9H5U6-F1
#
_cell.length_a   1.000
_cell.length_b   1.000
_cell.length_c   1.000
_cell.angle_alpha   90.00
_cell.angle_beta   90.00
_cell.angle_gamma   90.00
#
_symmetry.space_group_name_H-M   'P 1'
#
loop_
_entity.id
_entity.type
_entity.pdbx_description
1 polymer ?
#
loop_
_entity_poly.entity_id
_entity_poly.type
_entity_poly.pdbx_seq_one_letter_code
_entity_poly.pdbx_strand_id
1 'polypeptide(L)'
;MAENDNEQLVAIAALVIAIAALIAAELQILQAIFASARGLPNCNEVVMGGWSKGTKIRPKFTQLRLELKFEAPIIFLTPPKNTKKPGTGEMWSAASTKESCNKNRLDYAKLFQGSGSKDRERDSPVEPTLAVMIQAKERSFDTVPAMKKPFATTTIPHLIELAAILGVYWKVFNRDNSQYRAEGNGYSLTGSRIPDLGIQLVFQKTGHTAFEARRVIPTSEVKELCFGRVSTLSRKKNNPDEDIEWQNPLMTSSGTGARLDILQLGSTKEIAETLTQVGCNGTTAFYYTEEKKHRHLSPASSVFA
;
A
#
# COMPACT_ATOMS: atom_id res chain seq x y z
N MET A 1 -43.24 -35.37 59.15
CA MET A 1 -41.98 -35.94 58.61
C MET A 1 -41.89 -35.76 57.10
N ALA A 2 -42.97 -35.92 56.33
CA ALA A 2 -42.99 -35.72 54.86
C ALA A 2 -42.84 -34.27 54.36
N GLU A 3 -43.13 -33.26 55.19
CA GLU A 3 -43.05 -31.84 54.80
C GLU A 3 -41.61 -31.34 54.66
N ASN A 4 -40.72 -31.80 55.54
CA ASN A 4 -39.30 -31.41 55.58
C ASN A 4 -38.50 -31.97 54.38
N ASP A 5 -38.87 -33.16 53.89
CA ASP A 5 -38.22 -33.80 52.73
C ASP A 5 -38.52 -33.03 51.44
N ASN A 6 -39.75 -32.52 51.29
CA ASN A 6 -40.14 -31.69 50.14
C ASN A 6 -39.44 -30.32 50.16
N GLU A 7 -39.31 -29.69 51.34
CA GLU A 7 -38.56 -28.43 51.48
C GLU A 7 -37.07 -28.61 51.14
N GLN A 8 -36.44 -29.70 51.57
CA GLN A 8 -35.06 -30.03 51.21
C GLN A 8 -34.89 -30.26 49.71
N LEU A 9 -35.80 -31.01 49.08
CA LEU A 9 -35.77 -31.25 47.63
C LEU A 9 -35.92 -29.96 46.82
N VAL A 10 -36.83 -29.08 47.24
CA VAL A 10 -37.02 -27.77 46.62
C VAL A 10 -35.77 -26.90 46.79
N ALA A 11 -35.15 -26.90 47.97
CA ALA A 11 -33.92 -26.14 48.22
C ALA A 11 -32.74 -26.63 47.36
N ILE A 12 -32.56 -27.95 47.23
CA ILE A 12 -31.53 -28.54 46.37
C ILE A 12 -31.79 -28.19 44.90
N ALA A 13 -33.03 -28.32 44.43
CA ALA A 13 -33.40 -27.98 43.06
C ALA A 13 -33.16 -26.49 42.76
N ALA A 14 -33.55 -25.61 43.68
CA ALA A 14 -33.32 -24.17 43.57
C ALA A 14 -31.82 -23.82 43.52
N LEU A 15 -31.00 -24.50 44.33
CA LEU A 15 -29.53 -24.31 44.32
C LEU A 15 -28.93 -24.72 42.98
N VAL A 16 -29.35 -25.86 42.42
CA VAL A 16 -28.89 -26.32 41.09
C VAL A 16 -29.26 -25.32 40.01
N ILE A 17 -30.50 -24.81 40.03
CA ILE A 17 -30.96 -23.79 39.06
C ILE A 17 -30.15 -22.50 39.21
N ALA A 18 -29.90 -22.04 40.44
CA ALA A 18 -29.10 -20.84 40.70
C ALA A 18 -27.66 -20.98 40.20
N ILE A 19 -27.02 -22.14 40.41
CA ILE A 19 -25.67 -22.42 39.89
C ILE A 19 -25.67 -22.45 38.36
N ALA A 20 -26.65 -23.12 37.74
CA ALA A 20 -26.76 -23.15 36.28
C ALA A 20 -26.98 -21.75 35.69
N ALA A 21 -27.82 -20.93 36.34
CA ALA A 21 -28.05 -19.54 35.96
C ALA A 21 -26.77 -18.69 36.10
N LEU A 22 -25.99 -18.90 37.17
CA LEU A 22 -24.72 -18.20 37.38
C LEU A 22 -23.70 -18.55 36.29
N ILE A 23 -23.53 -19.84 35.98
CA ILE A 23 -22.65 -20.31 34.90
C ILE A 23 -23.08 -19.71 33.55
N ALA A 24 -24.39 -19.71 33.26
CA ALA A 24 -24.91 -19.13 32.03
C ALA A 24 -24.60 -17.62 31.95
N ALA A 25 -24.77 -16.88 33.05
CA ALA A 25 -24.45 -15.45 33.12
C ALA A 25 -22.94 -15.20 32.93
N GLU A 26 -22.07 -16.00 33.54
CA GLU A 26 -20.62 -15.91 33.35
C GLU A 26 -20.22 -16.16 31.89
N LEU A 27 -20.80 -17.18 31.25
CA LEU A 27 -20.56 -17.46 29.83
C LEU A 27 -21.06 -16.32 28.94
N GLN A 28 -22.23 -15.75 29.23
CA GLN A 28 -22.77 -14.60 28.48
C GLN A 28 -21.85 -13.38 28.57
N ILE A 29 -21.34 -13.07 29.77
CA ILE A 29 -20.40 -11.96 29.96
C ILE A 29 -19.09 -12.24 29.22
N LEU A 30 -18.57 -13.46 29.31
CA LEU A 30 -17.34 -13.85 28.62
C LEU A 30 -17.47 -13.74 27.10
N GLN A 31 -18.59 -14.23 26.55
CA GLN A 31 -18.91 -14.09 25.12
C GLN A 31 -19.01 -12.62 24.70
N ALA A 32 -19.64 -11.76 25.51
CA ALA A 32 -19.73 -10.33 25.24
C ALA A 32 -18.34 -9.66 25.23
N ILE A 33 -17.46 -10.02 26.18
CA ILE A 33 -16.08 -9.52 26.23
C ILE A 33 -15.29 -9.98 25.00
N PHE A 34 -15.40 -11.24 24.58
CA PHE A 34 -14.73 -11.71 23.36
C PHE A 34 -15.30 -11.06 22.08
N ALA A 35 -16.62 -10.88 22.00
CA ALA A 35 -17.26 -10.20 20.88
C ALA A 35 -16.86 -8.72 20.75
N SER A 36 -16.39 -8.10 21.85
CA SER A 36 -15.87 -6.74 21.83
C SER A 36 -14.55 -6.59 21.04
N ALA A 37 -13.81 -7.68 20.81
CA ALA A 37 -12.55 -7.68 20.06
C ALA A 37 -12.80 -7.50 18.55
N ARG A 38 -13.01 -6.24 18.13
CA ARG A 38 -13.28 -5.89 16.73
C ARG A 38 -12.14 -6.33 15.81
N GLY A 39 -12.50 -6.99 14.71
CA GLY A 39 -11.57 -7.37 13.65
C GLY A 39 -10.72 -8.62 13.93
N LEU A 40 -10.87 -9.26 15.09
CA LEU A 40 -10.11 -10.47 15.45
C LEU A 40 -10.21 -11.60 14.42
N PRO A 41 -11.40 -11.93 13.86
CA PRO A 41 -11.50 -12.97 12.83
C PRO A 41 -10.71 -12.66 11.55
N ASN A 42 -10.39 -11.39 11.30
CA ASN A 42 -9.68 -10.93 10.12
C ASN A 42 -8.16 -10.77 10.35
N CYS A 43 -7.67 -10.98 11.58
CA CYS A 43 -6.24 -10.89 11.92
C CYS A 43 -5.59 -12.29 11.97
N ASN A 44 -5.76 -13.06 10.90
CA ASN A 44 -5.20 -14.41 10.78
C ASN A 44 -4.20 -14.51 9.62
N GLU A 45 -3.51 -15.65 9.51
CA GLU A 45 -2.51 -15.89 8.46
C GLU A 45 -3.13 -15.90 7.05
N VAL A 46 -4.42 -16.24 6.91
CA VAL A 46 -5.12 -16.23 5.62
C VAL A 46 -5.28 -14.80 5.07
N VAL A 47 -5.57 -13.83 5.95
CA VAL A 47 -5.81 -12.44 5.55
C VAL A 47 -4.51 -11.62 5.54
N MET A 48 -3.65 -11.78 6.55
CA MET A 48 -2.46 -10.96 6.75
C MET A 48 -1.15 -11.64 6.34
N GLY A 49 -1.18 -12.93 5.99
CA GLY A 49 0.03 -13.73 5.87
C GLY A 49 0.81 -13.76 7.17
N GLY A 50 2.15 -13.75 7.08
CA GLY A 50 3.02 -13.74 8.25
C GLY A 50 2.89 -12.51 9.15
N TRP A 51 2.20 -11.43 8.73
CA TRP A 51 1.94 -10.27 9.58
C TRP A 51 0.96 -10.55 10.72
N SER A 52 0.16 -11.63 10.62
CA SER A 52 -0.75 -12.07 11.68
C SER A 52 -0.04 -12.31 13.03
N LYS A 53 1.24 -12.71 13.00
CA LYS A 53 2.09 -12.92 14.19
C LYS A 53 2.28 -11.65 15.03
N GLY A 54 2.08 -10.46 14.45
CA GLY A 54 2.13 -9.18 15.15
C GLY A 54 0.82 -8.81 15.88
N THR A 55 -0.19 -9.67 15.85
CA THR A 55 -1.50 -9.41 16.48
C THR A 55 -1.42 -9.64 17.99
N LYS A 56 -1.85 -8.64 18.77
CA LYS A 56 -1.86 -8.65 20.23
C LYS A 56 -3.23 -8.25 20.75
N ILE A 57 -3.78 -9.01 21.67
CA ILE A 57 -5.02 -8.68 22.38
C ILE A 57 -4.63 -8.04 23.70
N ARG A 58 -5.15 -6.85 24.00
CA ARG A 58 -4.94 -6.17 25.28
C ARG A 58 -6.28 -6.01 26.02
N PRO A 59 -6.41 -6.51 27.26
CA PRO A 59 -7.60 -6.27 28.06
C PRO A 59 -7.65 -4.82 28.55
N LYS A 60 -8.79 -4.15 28.36
CA LYS A 60 -9.10 -2.83 28.92
C LYS A 60 -10.14 -3.00 30.03
N PHE A 61 -9.67 -3.27 31.25
CA PHE A 61 -10.54 -3.52 32.42
C PHE A 61 -11.48 -2.36 32.73
N THR A 62 -11.05 -1.11 32.52
CA THR A 62 -11.87 0.10 32.74
C THR A 62 -13.08 0.21 31.81
N GLN A 63 -13.03 -0.47 30.66
CA GLN A 63 -14.10 -0.45 29.65
C GLN A 63 -14.71 -1.85 29.45
N LEU A 64 -14.32 -2.83 30.27
CA LEU A 64 -14.70 -4.24 30.18
C LEU A 64 -14.67 -4.79 28.74
N ARG A 65 -13.59 -4.46 28.00
CA ARG A 65 -13.45 -4.86 26.59
C ARG A 65 -12.04 -5.31 26.24
N LEU A 66 -11.92 -6.02 25.13
CA LEU A 66 -10.65 -6.42 24.54
C LEU A 66 -10.28 -5.46 23.39
N GLU A 67 -9.12 -4.82 23.48
CA GLU A 67 -8.54 -4.05 22.39
C GLU A 67 -7.66 -4.96 21.53
N LEU A 68 -7.96 -5.02 20.24
CA LEU A 68 -7.10 -5.68 19.27
C LEU A 68 -6.08 -4.69 18.70
N LYS A 69 -4.81 -5.03 18.84
CA LYS A 69 -3.69 -4.35 18.20
C LYS A 69 -3.09 -5.27 17.16
N PHE A 70 -2.82 -4.74 15.98
CA PHE A 70 -2.19 -5.49 14.89
C PHE A 70 -1.09 -4.66 14.26
N GLU A 71 -0.12 -5.32 13.64
CA GLU A 71 0.94 -4.66 12.91
C GLU A 71 0.67 -4.74 11.42
N ALA A 72 0.83 -3.62 10.73
CA ALA A 72 0.68 -3.54 9.29
C ALA A 72 1.84 -2.75 8.66
N PRO A 73 2.25 -3.07 7.42
CA PRO A 73 3.33 -2.38 6.75
C PRO A 73 2.90 -1.01 6.24
N ILE A 74 3.77 -0.02 6.41
CA ILE A 74 3.82 1.18 5.59
C ILE A 74 4.77 0.90 4.44
N ILE A 75 4.29 1.06 3.21
CA ILE A 75 5.05 0.80 1.98
C ILE A 75 5.29 2.12 1.27
N PHE A 76 6.54 2.42 0.94
CA PHE A 76 6.93 3.65 0.25
C PHE A 76 8.20 3.41 -0.58
N LEU A 77 8.45 4.29 -1.53
CA LEU A 77 9.62 4.21 -2.41
C LEU A 77 10.63 5.27 -2.01
N THR A 78 11.91 4.90 -1.95
CA THR A 78 13.00 5.84 -1.68
C THR A 78 14.25 5.45 -2.44
N PRO A 79 15.23 6.37 -2.58
CA PRO A 79 16.59 5.97 -2.90
C PRO A 79 17.11 4.96 -1.87
N PRO A 80 17.93 3.96 -2.24
CA PRO A 80 18.36 2.90 -1.31
C PRO A 80 19.16 3.41 -0.12
N LYS A 81 19.91 4.50 -0.30
CA LYS A 81 20.76 5.12 0.74
C LYS A 81 19.97 6.08 1.65
N ASN A 82 18.65 6.11 1.54
CA ASN A 82 17.84 7.03 2.33
C ASN A 82 17.69 6.56 3.79
N THR A 83 17.95 7.47 4.72
CA THR A 83 17.83 7.25 6.16
C THR A 83 16.58 7.89 6.78
N LYS A 84 15.81 8.66 6.00
CA LYS A 84 14.54 9.25 6.48
C LYS A 84 13.45 8.19 6.55
N LYS A 85 12.79 8.12 7.70
CA LYS A 85 11.66 7.21 7.96
C LYS A 85 10.39 8.00 8.31
N PRO A 86 9.21 7.55 7.87
CA PRO A 86 7.95 8.26 8.13
C PRO A 86 7.46 8.15 9.58
N GLY A 87 8.07 7.28 10.40
CA GLY A 87 7.76 7.12 11.81
C GLY A 87 8.93 6.58 12.62
N THR A 88 8.69 6.25 13.89
CA THR A 88 9.74 5.83 14.83
C THR A 88 10.20 4.37 14.65
N GLY A 89 9.43 3.52 13.98
CA GLY A 89 9.73 2.08 13.80
C GLY A 89 10.96 1.78 12.93
N GLU A 90 11.44 0.53 12.98
CA GLU A 90 12.49 0.03 12.09
C GLU A 90 12.01 0.06 10.64
N MET A 91 12.91 0.47 9.74
CA MET A 91 12.68 0.57 8.30
C MET A 91 13.72 -0.31 7.61
N TRP A 92 13.29 -1.10 6.63
CA TRP A 92 14.18 -1.94 5.83
C TRP A 92 13.76 -1.95 4.36
N SER A 93 14.71 -2.28 3.49
CA SER A 93 14.46 -2.42 2.04
C SER A 93 13.88 -3.80 1.74
N ALA A 94 12.83 -3.85 0.91
CA ALA A 94 12.34 -5.08 0.31
C ALA A 94 13.27 -5.49 -0.84
N ALA A 95 14.14 -6.45 -0.56
CA ALA A 95 15.02 -7.10 -1.53
C ALA A 95 14.64 -8.58 -1.69
N SER A 96 15.15 -9.22 -2.75
CA SER A 96 15.00 -10.65 -3.02
C SER A 96 15.91 -11.54 -2.14
N THR A 97 16.46 -11.02 -1.04
CA THR A 97 17.29 -11.79 -0.11
C THR A 97 16.43 -12.52 0.92
N LYS A 98 16.94 -13.64 1.44
CA LYS A 98 16.29 -14.41 2.51
C LYS A 98 16.06 -13.56 3.76
N GLU A 99 17.02 -12.72 4.14
CA GLU A 99 16.91 -11.81 5.28
C GLU A 99 15.77 -10.80 5.13
N SER A 100 15.67 -10.17 3.94
CA SER A 100 14.58 -9.24 3.62
C SER A 100 13.22 -9.94 3.67
N CYS A 101 13.12 -11.16 3.12
CA CYS A 101 11.88 -11.93 3.17
C CYS A 101 11.47 -12.27 4.61
N ASN A 102 12.42 -12.68 5.46
CA ASN A 102 12.17 -12.94 6.87
C ASN A 102 11.68 -11.68 7.60
N LYS A 103 12.32 -10.51 7.37
CA LYS A 103 11.85 -9.22 7.93
C LYS A 103 10.45 -8.85 7.45
N ASN A 104 10.13 -9.14 6.18
CA ASN A 104 8.79 -8.97 5.60
C ASN A 104 7.78 -10.04 6.01
N ARG A 105 8.19 -11.02 6.82
CA ARG A 105 7.36 -12.15 7.28
C ARG A 105 6.82 -12.97 6.11
N LEU A 106 7.63 -13.09 5.06
CA LEU A 106 7.35 -13.86 3.86
C LEU A 106 8.08 -15.21 3.92
N ASP A 107 7.45 -16.24 3.37
CA ASP A 107 8.07 -17.55 3.20
C ASP A 107 8.95 -17.55 1.95
N TYR A 108 10.26 -17.37 2.15
CA TYR A 108 11.24 -17.34 1.06
C TYR A 108 11.18 -18.60 0.18
N ALA A 109 11.07 -19.79 0.81
CA ALA A 109 11.07 -21.04 0.08
C ALA A 109 9.84 -21.13 -0.83
N LYS A 110 8.66 -20.73 -0.36
CA LYS A 110 7.44 -20.70 -1.20
C LYS A 110 7.53 -19.70 -2.36
N LEU A 111 8.15 -18.54 -2.15
CA LEU A 111 8.23 -17.50 -3.18
C LEU A 111 9.21 -17.85 -4.32
N PHE A 112 10.28 -18.59 -4.02
CA PHE A 112 11.35 -18.91 -4.97
C PHE A 112 11.39 -20.39 -5.36
N GLN A 113 10.34 -21.15 -5.05
CA GLN A 113 10.15 -22.52 -5.52
C GLN A 113 10.18 -22.55 -7.06
N GLY A 114 11.25 -23.14 -7.62
CA GLY A 114 11.45 -23.29 -9.07
C GLY A 114 12.54 -22.39 -9.67
N SER A 115 13.00 -21.35 -8.99
CA SER A 115 14.27 -20.70 -9.33
C SER A 115 15.36 -21.43 -8.58
N GLY A 116 16.20 -22.21 -9.26
CA GLY A 116 17.28 -22.97 -8.63
C GLY A 116 18.01 -22.13 -7.58
N SER A 117 18.22 -22.73 -6.41
CA SER A 117 18.78 -22.16 -5.18
C SER A 117 20.22 -21.67 -5.37
N LYS A 118 20.39 -20.63 -6.17
CA LYS A 118 21.53 -19.75 -6.05
C LYS A 118 20.98 -18.50 -5.42
N ASP A 119 21.44 -18.22 -4.20
CA ASP A 119 21.43 -16.85 -3.70
C ASP A 119 21.98 -16.00 -4.84
N ARG A 120 21.09 -15.28 -5.53
CA ARG A 120 21.52 -14.29 -6.53
C ARG A 120 22.06 -13.15 -5.71
N GLU A 121 23.27 -13.34 -5.22
CA GLU A 121 24.14 -12.25 -4.84
C GLU A 121 24.10 -11.26 -6.00
N ARG A 122 23.95 -10.00 -5.64
CA ARG A 122 23.54 -8.92 -6.54
C ARG A 122 24.73 -8.59 -7.44
N ASP A 123 25.04 -9.45 -8.39
CA ASP A 123 26.20 -9.35 -9.29
C ASP A 123 25.94 -8.35 -10.44
N SER A 124 25.02 -7.42 -10.23
CA SER A 124 24.79 -6.29 -11.13
C SER A 124 25.66 -5.14 -10.64
N PRO A 125 26.62 -4.65 -11.44
CA PRO A 125 27.54 -3.57 -11.03
C PRO A 125 26.84 -2.22 -10.80
N VAL A 126 25.53 -2.14 -11.04
CA VAL A 126 24.72 -0.92 -10.95
C VAL A 126 23.91 -0.95 -9.66
N GLU A 127 24.20 -0.01 -8.76
CA GLU A 127 23.35 0.23 -7.59
C GLU A 127 21.94 0.62 -8.04
N PRO A 128 20.87 0.02 -7.49
CA PRO A 128 19.51 0.37 -7.88
C PRO A 128 19.22 1.83 -7.52
N THR A 129 18.69 2.63 -8.43
CA THR A 129 18.34 4.04 -8.14
C THR A 129 17.15 4.16 -7.18
N LEU A 130 16.32 3.11 -7.10
CA LEU A 130 15.09 3.09 -6.31
C LEU A 130 14.95 1.78 -5.52
N ALA A 131 14.52 1.89 -4.27
CA ALA A 131 14.22 0.79 -3.37
C ALA A 131 12.79 0.91 -2.82
N VAL A 132 12.12 -0.23 -2.65
CA VAL A 132 10.87 -0.32 -1.90
C VAL A 132 11.24 -0.45 -0.43
N MET A 133 10.82 0.51 0.39
CA MET A 133 11.04 0.51 1.83
C MET A 133 9.76 0.10 2.56
N ILE A 134 9.93 -0.69 3.61
CA ILE A 134 8.85 -1.17 4.47
C ILE A 134 9.14 -0.75 5.90
N GLN A 135 8.12 -0.25 6.58
CA GLN A 135 8.14 0.05 8.01
C GLN A 135 6.94 -0.59 8.69
N ALA A 136 7.16 -1.37 9.75
CA ALA A 136 6.07 -1.90 10.57
C ALA A 136 5.44 -0.79 11.42
N LYS A 137 4.11 -0.74 11.44
CA LYS A 137 3.34 0.17 12.30
C LYS A 137 2.26 -0.59 13.05
N GLU A 138 2.25 -0.44 14.38
CA GLU A 138 1.15 -0.92 15.23
C GLU A 138 -0.10 -0.06 15.00
N ARG A 139 -1.25 -0.71 14.88
CA ARG A 139 -2.57 -0.13 14.62
C ARG A 139 -3.61 -0.81 15.49
N SER A 140 -4.75 -0.15 15.68
CA SER A 140 -5.93 -0.74 16.30
C SER A 140 -7.19 -0.36 15.51
N PHE A 141 -8.15 -1.28 15.45
CA PHE A 141 -9.46 -1.02 14.85
C PHE A 141 -10.27 0.03 15.62
N ASP A 142 -9.94 0.29 16.89
CA ASP A 142 -10.54 1.37 17.67
C ASP A 142 -10.25 2.75 17.05
N THR A 143 -9.08 2.91 16.43
CA THR A 143 -8.68 4.18 15.79
C THR A 143 -9.23 4.36 14.37
N VAL A 144 -9.64 3.27 13.72
CA VAL A 144 -10.14 3.28 12.33
C VAL A 144 -11.34 2.33 12.23
N PRO A 145 -12.49 2.72 12.80
CA PRO A 145 -13.65 1.83 12.91
C PRO A 145 -14.28 1.48 11.56
N ALA A 146 -14.05 2.28 10.52
CA ALA A 146 -14.55 2.01 9.17
C ALA A 146 -13.91 0.76 8.52
N MET A 147 -12.73 0.35 9.00
CA MET A 147 -12.00 -0.78 8.44
C MET A 147 -12.30 -2.07 9.20
N LYS A 148 -12.77 -3.08 8.47
CA LYS A 148 -13.04 -4.42 9.04
C LYS A 148 -11.85 -5.36 8.91
N LYS A 149 -10.94 -5.08 7.98
CA LYS A 149 -9.75 -5.90 7.69
C LYS A 149 -8.48 -5.08 7.93
N PRO A 150 -7.38 -5.72 8.37
CA PRO A 150 -6.06 -5.09 8.43
C PRO A 150 -5.65 -4.56 7.05
N PHE A 151 -4.94 -3.44 7.03
CA PHE A 151 -4.57 -2.76 5.78
C PHE A 151 -3.18 -2.15 5.84
N ALA A 152 -2.46 -2.23 4.72
CA ALA A 152 -1.20 -1.52 4.54
C ALA A 152 -1.45 -0.03 4.26
N THR A 153 -0.49 0.83 4.59
CA THR A 153 -0.57 2.27 4.30
C THR A 153 0.48 2.64 3.27
N THR A 154 0.09 3.41 2.25
CA THR A 154 0.99 4.05 1.31
C THR A 154 0.43 5.41 0.90
N THR A 155 1.20 6.20 0.17
CA THR A 155 0.75 7.49 -0.38
C THR A 155 0.48 7.35 -1.88
N ILE A 156 -0.40 8.20 -2.42
CA ILE A 156 -0.78 8.17 -3.85
C ILE A 156 0.44 8.17 -4.80
N PRO A 157 1.48 9.01 -4.63
CA PRO A 157 2.64 9.00 -5.53
C PRO A 157 3.36 7.64 -5.55
N HIS A 158 3.73 7.14 -4.37
CA HIS A 158 4.37 5.82 -4.24
C HIS A 158 3.49 4.69 -4.80
N LEU A 159 2.16 4.75 -4.62
CA LEU A 159 1.25 3.77 -5.19
C LEU A 159 1.31 3.79 -6.73
N ILE A 160 1.27 4.96 -7.34
CA ILE A 160 1.26 5.06 -8.81
C ILE A 160 2.61 4.59 -9.36
N GLU A 161 3.72 4.93 -8.71
CA GLU A 161 5.03 4.40 -9.05
C GLU A 161 5.11 2.87 -8.89
N LEU A 162 4.60 2.33 -7.78
CA LEU A 162 4.52 0.87 -7.56
C LEU A 162 3.68 0.19 -8.64
N ALA A 163 2.55 0.79 -9.02
CA ALA A 163 1.70 0.30 -10.09
C ALA A 163 2.46 0.27 -11.43
N ALA A 164 3.16 1.35 -11.77
CA ALA A 164 3.98 1.42 -12.98
C ALA A 164 5.11 0.37 -12.98
N ILE A 165 5.83 0.23 -11.86
CA ILE A 165 6.87 -0.80 -11.68
C ILE A 165 6.29 -2.20 -11.88
N LEU A 166 5.06 -2.46 -11.43
CA LEU A 166 4.40 -3.75 -11.62
C LEU A 166 3.84 -3.96 -13.03
N GLY A 167 3.91 -2.95 -13.91
CA GLY A 167 3.32 -2.99 -15.26
C GLY A 167 1.80 -2.80 -15.25
N VAL A 168 1.28 -2.17 -14.20
CA VAL A 168 -0.15 -1.85 -14.03
C VAL A 168 -0.37 -0.41 -14.49
N TYR A 169 -1.34 -0.20 -15.36
CA TYR A 169 -1.63 1.12 -15.91
C TYR A 169 -3.07 1.55 -15.58
N TRP A 170 -3.26 2.85 -15.38
CA TRP A 170 -4.54 3.40 -14.95
C TRP A 170 -5.53 3.48 -16.13
N LYS A 171 -6.69 2.86 -15.95
CA LYS A 171 -7.84 2.97 -16.88
C LYS A 171 -8.75 4.13 -16.48
N VAL A 172 -8.95 4.29 -15.17
CA VAL A 172 -9.76 5.36 -14.58
C VAL A 172 -8.98 5.92 -13.41
N PHE A 173 -8.67 7.22 -13.48
CA PHE A 173 -8.08 7.96 -12.38
C PHE A 173 -8.89 9.25 -12.24
N ASN A 174 -9.99 9.19 -11.50
CA ASN A 174 -10.89 10.32 -11.31
C ASN A 174 -10.93 10.69 -9.83
N ARG A 175 -10.29 11.80 -9.48
CA ARG A 175 -10.22 12.31 -8.11
C ARG A 175 -11.57 12.88 -7.64
N ASP A 176 -12.27 13.57 -8.53
CA ASP A 176 -13.51 14.29 -8.19
C ASP A 176 -14.61 13.31 -7.81
N ASN A 177 -14.74 12.22 -8.58
CA ASN A 177 -15.70 11.15 -8.31
C ASN A 177 -15.13 10.03 -7.42
N SER A 178 -13.88 10.15 -6.97
CA SER A 178 -13.17 9.13 -6.17
C SER A 178 -13.19 7.72 -6.80
N GLN A 179 -13.07 7.65 -8.13
CA GLN A 179 -13.05 6.40 -8.88
C GLN A 179 -11.64 6.10 -9.38
N TYR A 180 -11.11 4.95 -8.97
CA TYR A 180 -9.75 4.53 -9.25
C TYR A 180 -9.74 3.10 -9.78
N ARG A 181 -9.23 2.90 -11.00
CA ARG A 181 -9.13 1.59 -11.64
C ARG A 181 -7.85 1.51 -12.46
N ALA A 182 -7.00 0.54 -12.15
CA ALA A 182 -5.81 0.23 -12.92
C ALA A 182 -5.74 -1.28 -13.17
N GLU A 183 -5.26 -1.67 -14.34
CA GLU A 183 -5.11 -3.07 -14.73
C GLU A 183 -3.84 -3.20 -15.56
N GLY A 184 -3.16 -4.34 -15.47
CA GLY A 184 -1.97 -4.61 -16.28
C GLY A 184 -1.11 -5.70 -15.69
N ASN A 185 -0.37 -6.41 -16.55
CA ASN A 185 0.54 -7.49 -16.16
C ASN A 185 -0.07 -8.53 -15.19
N GLY A 186 -1.33 -8.91 -15.40
CA GLY A 186 -2.02 -9.89 -14.53
C GLY A 186 -2.43 -9.35 -13.15
N TYR A 187 -2.36 -8.04 -12.92
CA TYR A 187 -2.81 -7.37 -11.72
C TYR A 187 -3.98 -6.41 -12.00
N SER A 188 -4.82 -6.22 -10.99
CA SER A 188 -5.89 -5.23 -10.95
C SER A 188 -5.82 -4.44 -9.65
N LEU A 189 -6.06 -3.14 -9.74
CA LEU A 189 -6.11 -2.20 -8.64
C LEU A 189 -7.44 -1.45 -8.74
N THR A 190 -8.29 -1.57 -7.73
CA THR A 190 -9.57 -0.86 -7.67
C THR A 190 -9.63 -0.06 -6.39
N GLY A 191 -10.01 1.22 -6.48
CA GLY A 191 -10.10 2.10 -5.32
C GLY A 191 -11.47 2.69 -5.11
N SER A 192 -11.80 2.91 -3.84
CA SER A 192 -13.03 3.52 -3.36
C SER A 192 -12.71 4.49 -2.21
N ARG A 193 -13.59 5.49 -2.02
CA ARG A 193 -13.48 6.40 -0.88
C ARG A 193 -14.13 5.77 0.35
N ILE A 194 -13.40 5.77 1.45
CA ILE A 194 -13.90 5.48 2.79
C ILE A 194 -14.05 6.81 3.53
N PRO A 195 -15.24 7.12 4.06
CA PRO A 195 -15.42 8.27 4.93
C PRO A 195 -14.39 8.29 6.07
N ASP A 196 -13.85 9.48 6.37
CA ASP A 196 -12.92 9.75 7.47
C ASP A 196 -11.54 9.07 7.43
N LEU A 197 -11.31 8.14 6.50
CA LEU A 197 -10.00 7.49 6.29
C LEU A 197 -9.31 7.94 5.00
N GLY A 198 -10.07 8.24 3.95
CA GLY A 198 -9.54 8.62 2.64
C GLY A 198 -9.81 7.55 1.57
N ILE A 199 -8.80 7.22 0.78
CA ILE A 199 -8.93 6.29 -0.35
C ILE A 199 -8.44 4.91 0.07
N GLN A 200 -9.30 3.90 -0.06
CA GLN A 200 -8.91 2.50 0.02
C GLN A 200 -8.67 1.97 -1.38
N LEU A 201 -7.59 1.22 -1.56
CA LEU A 201 -7.34 0.47 -2.79
C LEU A 201 -7.21 -1.01 -2.48
N VAL A 202 -7.78 -1.81 -3.37
CA VAL A 202 -7.72 -3.26 -3.35
C VAL A 202 -6.85 -3.70 -4.51
N PHE A 203 -5.73 -4.34 -4.18
CA PHE A 203 -4.82 -4.95 -5.14
C PHE A 203 -5.13 -6.44 -5.27
N GLN A 204 -5.27 -6.93 -6.50
CA GLN A 204 -5.59 -8.32 -6.80
C GLN A 204 -4.72 -8.83 -7.93
N LYS A 205 -4.24 -10.08 -7.81
CA LYS A 205 -3.66 -10.81 -8.93
C LYS A 205 -4.80 -11.51 -9.68
N THR A 206 -5.07 -11.07 -10.89
CA THR A 206 -6.16 -11.56 -11.74
C THR A 206 -5.69 -12.55 -12.81
N GLY A 207 -4.40 -12.56 -13.14
CA GLY A 207 -3.88 -13.41 -14.22
C GLY A 207 -2.39 -13.73 -14.11
N HIS A 208 -1.85 -14.21 -15.23
CA HIS A 208 -0.42 -14.50 -15.36
C HIS A 208 0.40 -13.20 -15.35
N THR A 209 1.56 -13.24 -14.71
CA THR A 209 2.44 -12.08 -14.49
C THR A 209 3.77 -12.36 -15.18
N ALA A 210 4.12 -11.58 -16.20
CA ALA A 210 5.39 -11.68 -16.90
C ALA A 210 6.29 -10.52 -16.48
N PHE A 211 7.41 -10.84 -15.83
CA PHE A 211 8.42 -9.87 -15.45
C PHE A 211 9.64 -10.05 -16.35
N GLU A 212 9.48 -9.69 -17.63
CA GLU A 212 10.54 -9.77 -18.64
C GLU A 212 11.34 -8.46 -18.75
N ALA A 213 12.43 -8.51 -19.52
CA ALA A 213 13.40 -7.42 -19.70
C ALA A 213 12.82 -6.12 -20.29
N ARG A 214 11.56 -6.09 -20.75
CA ARG A 214 10.91 -4.91 -21.35
C ARG A 214 10.04 -4.11 -20.37
N ARG A 215 10.35 -4.18 -19.07
CA ARG A 215 9.66 -3.37 -18.06
C ARG A 215 10.07 -1.90 -18.23
N VAL A 216 9.08 -1.03 -18.41
CA VAL A 216 9.26 0.42 -18.27
C VAL A 216 9.31 0.74 -16.78
N ILE A 217 10.50 0.98 -16.25
CA ILE A 217 10.66 1.53 -14.90
C ILE A 217 10.69 3.04 -15.05
N PRO A 218 9.72 3.79 -14.48
CA PRO A 218 9.74 5.24 -14.58
C PRO A 218 11.04 5.76 -13.98
N THR A 219 11.79 6.52 -14.77
CA THR A 219 12.92 7.29 -14.28
C THR A 219 12.42 8.43 -13.40
N SER A 220 13.30 9.04 -12.60
CA SER A 220 12.90 10.12 -11.69
C SER A 220 12.18 11.26 -12.43
N GLU A 221 12.66 11.60 -13.62
CA GLU A 221 12.15 12.65 -14.50
C GLU A 221 10.70 12.36 -14.95
N VAL A 222 10.40 11.11 -15.34
CA VAL A 222 9.04 10.70 -15.74
C VAL A 222 8.07 10.74 -14.56
N LYS A 223 8.55 10.46 -13.34
CA LYS A 223 7.71 10.56 -12.12
C LYS A 223 7.35 12.00 -11.82
N GLU A 224 8.30 12.91 -11.98
CA GLU A 224 8.08 14.34 -11.75
C GLU A 224 7.20 14.97 -12.81
N LEU A 225 7.30 14.53 -14.07
CA LEU A 225 6.37 14.92 -15.12
C LEU A 225 4.93 14.49 -14.79
N CYS A 226 4.75 13.27 -14.27
CA CYS A 226 3.43 12.73 -13.94
C CYS A 226 2.77 13.38 -12.70
N PHE A 227 3.56 13.69 -11.66
CA PHE A 227 3.04 14.15 -10.37
C PHE A 227 3.36 15.61 -10.02
N GLY A 228 4.17 16.29 -10.82
CA GLY A 228 4.71 17.60 -10.50
C GLY A 228 5.73 17.55 -9.36
N ARG A 229 6.08 18.72 -8.82
CA ARG A 229 6.99 18.89 -7.67
C ARG A 229 6.33 18.49 -6.34
N VAL A 230 5.88 17.25 -6.21
CA VAL A 230 5.37 16.76 -4.92
C VAL A 230 6.57 16.37 -4.06
N SER A 231 6.87 17.19 -3.06
CA SER A 231 7.84 16.83 -2.02
C SER A 231 7.35 15.57 -1.32
N THR A 232 7.89 14.41 -1.68
CA THR A 232 7.72 13.22 -0.87
C THR A 232 8.50 13.44 0.44
N LEU A 233 7.92 13.03 1.57
CA LEU A 233 8.49 13.15 2.92
C LEU A 233 9.95 12.62 3.03
N SER A 234 10.37 11.83 2.05
CA SER A 234 11.60 11.05 2.05
C SER A 234 12.69 11.60 1.14
N ARG A 235 12.47 12.65 0.32
CA ARG A 235 13.54 13.20 -0.52
C ARG A 235 14.53 14.04 0.31
N LYS A 236 15.83 13.80 0.15
CA LYS A 236 16.89 14.70 0.65
C LYS A 236 17.36 15.55 -0.55
N LYS A 237 17.30 16.88 -0.41
CA LYS A 237 17.86 17.87 -1.33
C LYS A 237 19.37 18.01 -1.11
N ASN A 238 20.10 16.90 -1.18
CA ASN A 238 21.48 16.84 -0.68
C ASN A 238 22.52 16.59 -1.76
N ASN A 239 22.11 16.27 -2.99
CA ASN A 239 23.08 16.13 -4.05
C ASN A 239 23.04 17.41 -4.90
N PRO A 240 24.07 18.28 -4.81
CA PRO A 240 24.18 19.42 -5.70
C PRO A 240 24.19 18.96 -7.16
N ASP A 241 24.77 17.80 -7.50
CA ASP A 241 24.82 17.34 -8.90
C ASP A 241 23.48 16.79 -9.42
N GLU A 242 22.69 16.10 -8.57
CA GLU A 242 21.31 15.79 -8.96
C GLU A 242 20.50 17.08 -9.01
N ASP A 243 20.48 17.94 -7.99
CA ASP A 243 19.69 19.19 -8.02
C ASP A 243 20.21 20.25 -9.04
N ILE A 244 21.40 20.09 -9.66
CA ILE A 244 21.92 20.92 -10.76
C ILE A 244 21.37 20.44 -12.11
N GLU A 245 21.22 19.13 -12.36
CA GLU A 245 20.48 18.65 -13.54
C GLU A 245 19.02 19.14 -13.55
N TRP A 246 18.48 19.51 -12.39
CA TRP A 246 17.11 20.01 -12.19
C TRP A 246 16.95 21.50 -12.47
N GLN A 247 18.06 22.24 -12.55
CA GLN A 247 18.10 23.63 -13.04
C GLN A 247 18.57 23.69 -14.49
N ASN A 248 19.31 22.67 -14.93
CA ASN A 248 19.65 22.50 -16.32
C ASN A 248 18.37 22.22 -17.10
N PRO A 249 18.15 22.91 -18.22
CA PRO A 249 17.00 22.62 -19.03
C PRO A 249 17.06 21.17 -19.54
N LEU A 250 15.91 20.50 -19.70
CA LEU A 250 15.80 19.19 -20.34
C LEU A 250 16.52 19.24 -21.69
N MET A 251 17.48 18.34 -21.88
CA MET A 251 18.16 18.20 -23.16
C MET A 251 17.17 17.60 -24.15
N THR A 252 16.72 18.40 -25.11
CA THR A 252 15.88 17.89 -26.18
C THR A 252 16.72 17.10 -27.18
N SER A 253 16.06 16.34 -28.05
CA SER A 253 16.67 15.69 -29.21
C SER A 253 17.43 16.67 -30.15
N SER A 254 17.19 17.99 -30.02
CA SER A 254 17.91 19.05 -30.74
C SER A 254 19.10 19.64 -29.98
N GLY A 255 19.48 19.08 -28.81
CA GLY A 255 20.59 19.56 -27.99
C GLY A 255 20.37 20.94 -27.37
N THR A 256 19.13 21.45 -27.42
CA THR A 256 18.74 22.77 -26.90
C THR A 256 17.98 22.57 -25.62
N GLY A 257 18.38 23.29 -24.58
CA GLY A 257 17.81 23.10 -23.27
C GLY A 257 16.37 23.63 -23.14
N ALA A 258 15.39 22.76 -22.93
CA ALA A 258 14.00 23.13 -22.63
C ALA A 258 13.69 23.04 -21.13
N ARG A 259 13.30 24.13 -20.48
CA ARG A 259 12.92 24.11 -19.06
C ARG A 259 11.53 23.44 -18.88
N LEU A 260 11.27 22.79 -17.74
CA LEU A 260 9.96 22.17 -17.44
C LEU A 260 8.78 23.18 -17.35
N ASP A 261 9.08 24.48 -17.33
CA ASP A 261 8.10 25.57 -17.30
C ASP A 261 7.46 25.88 -18.68
N ILE A 262 7.97 25.30 -19.77
CA ILE A 262 7.48 25.47 -21.15
C ILE A 262 6.79 24.23 -21.74
N LEU A 263 6.46 23.23 -20.91
CA LEU A 263 5.71 22.05 -21.36
C LEU A 263 4.28 22.45 -21.79
N GLN A 264 4.05 22.49 -23.09
CA GLN A 264 2.73 22.75 -23.67
C GLN A 264 1.96 21.42 -23.73
N LEU A 265 0.99 21.27 -22.85
CA LEU A 265 0.12 20.08 -22.77
C LEU A 265 -1.35 20.44 -23.02
N GLY A 266 -1.61 21.61 -23.62
CA GLY A 266 -2.95 22.16 -23.82
C GLY A 266 -3.71 21.49 -24.96
N SER A 267 -3.01 20.93 -25.94
CA SER A 267 -3.61 20.21 -27.07
C SER A 267 -2.85 18.92 -27.42
N THR A 268 -3.53 18.00 -28.11
CA THR A 268 -2.97 16.71 -28.57
C THR A 268 -1.70 16.88 -29.40
N LYS A 269 -1.67 17.95 -30.20
CA LYS A 269 -0.53 18.33 -31.02
C LYS A 269 0.63 18.84 -30.17
N GLU A 270 0.36 19.71 -29.20
CA GLU A 270 1.38 20.20 -28.25
C GLU A 270 1.96 19.06 -27.40
N ILE A 271 1.13 18.08 -27.02
CA ILE A 271 1.59 16.88 -26.30
C ILE A 271 2.53 16.04 -27.17
N ALA A 272 2.19 15.82 -28.44
CA ALA A 272 3.04 15.08 -29.38
C ALA A 272 4.39 15.79 -29.61
N GLU A 273 4.37 17.12 -29.75
CA GLU A 273 5.56 17.96 -29.88
C GLU A 273 6.41 17.90 -28.62
N THR A 274 5.80 18.01 -27.44
CA THR A 274 6.47 17.89 -26.14
C THR A 274 7.08 16.50 -25.94
N LEU A 275 6.39 15.42 -26.31
CA LEU A 275 6.93 14.06 -26.23
C LEU A 275 8.14 13.87 -27.16
N THR A 276 8.10 14.45 -28.35
CA THR A 276 9.22 14.43 -29.30
C THR A 276 10.42 15.22 -28.77
N GLN A 277 10.16 16.36 -28.10
CA GLN A 277 11.19 17.15 -27.42
C GLN A 277 11.81 16.39 -26.25
N VAL A 278 11.03 15.63 -25.48
CA VAL A 278 11.48 14.79 -24.36
C VAL A 278 12.18 13.49 -24.85
N GLY A 279 12.29 13.28 -26.17
CA GLY A 279 13.03 12.17 -26.76
C GLY A 279 12.24 10.86 -26.91
N CYS A 280 10.91 10.92 -26.82
CA CYS A 280 10.06 9.77 -27.15
C CYS A 280 10.18 9.43 -28.65
N ASN A 281 10.05 8.15 -28.99
CA ASN A 281 10.10 7.73 -30.39
C ASN A 281 8.94 8.33 -31.21
N GLY A 282 9.16 8.49 -32.52
CA GLY A 282 8.16 9.07 -33.42
C GLY A 282 6.82 8.34 -33.34
N THR A 283 6.83 7.01 -33.23
CA THR A 283 5.61 6.19 -33.12
C THR A 283 4.74 6.57 -31.90
N THR A 284 5.35 6.89 -30.76
CA THR A 284 4.63 7.30 -29.54
C THR A 284 4.12 8.73 -29.65
N ALA A 285 4.89 9.63 -30.27
CA ALA A 285 4.44 11.00 -30.52
C ALA A 285 3.25 11.03 -31.51
N PHE A 286 3.35 10.26 -32.61
CA PHE A 286 2.28 10.17 -33.62
C PHE A 286 0.99 9.56 -33.07
N TYR A 287 1.06 8.74 -32.03
CA TYR A 287 -0.12 8.18 -31.37
C TYR A 287 -1.08 9.27 -30.83
N TYR A 288 -0.54 10.41 -30.38
CA TYR A 288 -1.34 11.52 -29.88
C TYR A 288 -1.93 12.39 -31.01
N THR A 289 -1.32 12.39 -32.20
CA THR A 289 -1.87 13.08 -33.38
C THR A 289 -2.97 12.29 -34.09
N GLU A 290 -3.08 10.97 -33.87
CA GLU A 290 -4.08 10.10 -34.53
C GLU A 290 -5.48 10.13 -33.86
N GLU A 291 -5.80 11.14 -33.04
CA GLU A 291 -7.09 11.32 -32.33
C GLU A 291 -7.58 10.09 -31.54
N LYS A 292 -6.68 9.17 -31.18
CA LYS A 292 -7.02 8.01 -30.34
C LYS A 292 -7.32 8.47 -28.92
N LYS A 293 -8.33 7.87 -28.29
CA LYS A 293 -8.73 8.15 -26.90
C LYS A 293 -7.54 8.00 -25.95
N HIS A 294 -7.06 9.12 -25.43
CA HIS A 294 -6.07 9.20 -24.36
C HIS A 294 -6.66 9.98 -23.17
N ARG A 295 -6.14 9.73 -21.97
CA ARG A 295 -6.51 10.47 -20.74
C ARG A 295 -5.25 10.91 -20.04
N HIS A 296 -5.17 12.17 -19.67
CA HIS A 296 -4.15 12.67 -18.78
C HIS A 296 -4.41 12.14 -17.37
N LEU A 297 -3.38 11.58 -16.72
CA LEU A 297 -3.47 11.17 -15.32
C LEU A 297 -3.68 12.37 -14.37
N SER A 298 -3.27 13.56 -14.83
CA SER A 298 -3.38 14.82 -14.12
C SER A 298 -3.93 15.87 -15.09
N PRO A 299 -5.14 16.42 -14.91
CA PRO A 299 -5.55 17.59 -15.68
C PRO A 299 -4.71 18.78 -15.23
N ALA A 300 -3.89 19.31 -16.14
CA ALA A 300 -3.21 20.58 -15.94
C ALA A 300 -4.26 21.70 -16.00
N SER A 301 -4.84 21.99 -14.85
CA SER A 301 -5.53 23.26 -14.60
C SER A 301 -4.76 23.97 -13.50
N SER A 302 -3.55 24.41 -13.82
CA SER A 302 -2.84 25.38 -12.99
C SER A 302 -3.49 26.75 -13.20
N VAL A 303 -4.60 26.98 -12.50
CA VAL A 303 -4.96 28.35 -12.12
C VAL A 303 -4.14 28.64 -10.87
N PHE A 304 -3.05 29.38 -11.06
CA PHE A 304 -2.32 29.97 -9.96
C PHE A 304 -3.20 31.05 -9.30
N ALA A 305 -3.48 30.86 -8.02
CA ALA A 305 -3.75 31.91 -7.05
C ALA A 305 -3.04 31.53 -5.75
#